data_AF-A0A4Q7FKA6-F1
#
_entry.id   AF-A0A4Q7FKA6-F1
#
_cell.length_a   1.000
_cell.length_b   1.000
_cell.length_c   1.000
_cell.angle_alpha   90.00
_cell.angle_beta   90.00
_cell.angle_gamma   90.00
#
_symmetry.space_group_name_H-M   'P 1'
#
loop_
_entity.id
_entity.type
_entity.pdbx_description
1 polymer ?
#
loop_
_entity_poly.entity_id
_entity_poly.type
_entity_poly.pdbx_seq_one_letter_code
_entity_poly.pdbx_strand_id
1 'polypeptide(L)'
;MFCGEVRAESETDRLREALRSAIAQARQMEDQRTALQAKIADADREKAALKAQVDAAKAEAKQLQKQHREAVDEFNQRLEERNQTLEKWKVAYEEAATVARTKDAERAKFESEAAAFKASTKSCQAKNVQLVNVGRDILNRYRSLTLGDAAVASEPLTGLGRVGAQNFVQEGIDKLLDQKATP
;
A
#
# COMPACT_ATOMS: atom_id res chain seq x y z
N MET A 1 117.82 -37.22 44.83
CA MET A 1 117.39 -37.22 43.41
C MET A 1 116.16 -38.12 43.31
N PHE A 2 114.95 -37.65 43.62
CA PHE A 2 113.64 -38.33 43.42
C PHE A 2 112.45 -37.38 43.79
N CYS A 3 112.39 -36.18 43.18
CA CYS A 3 111.26 -35.23 43.38
C CYS A 3 110.55 -34.83 42.06
N GLY A 4 110.84 -35.53 40.96
CA GLY A 4 110.30 -35.20 39.63
C GLY A 4 109.05 -36.01 39.22
N GLU A 5 108.96 -37.29 39.60
CA GLU A 5 107.89 -38.19 39.11
C GLU A 5 106.51 -37.93 39.74
N VAL A 6 106.44 -37.65 41.05
CA VAL A 6 105.15 -37.43 41.75
C VAL A 6 104.42 -36.16 41.28
N ARG A 7 105.16 -35.13 40.84
CA ARG A 7 104.55 -33.91 40.27
C ARG A 7 104.01 -34.13 38.86
N ALA A 8 104.77 -34.85 38.01
CA ALA A 8 104.34 -35.19 36.66
C ALA A 8 103.10 -36.10 36.67
N GLU A 9 103.04 -37.07 37.57
CA GLU A 9 101.88 -37.97 37.75
C GLU A 9 100.62 -37.17 38.17
N SER A 10 100.76 -36.22 39.11
CA SER A 10 99.66 -35.35 39.56
C SER A 10 99.10 -34.41 38.49
N GLU A 11 99.94 -33.92 37.57
CA GLU A 11 99.51 -33.07 36.45
C GLU A 11 98.81 -33.90 35.38
N THR A 12 99.29 -35.11 35.09
CA THR A 12 98.63 -36.02 34.15
C THR A 12 97.24 -36.45 34.63
N ASP A 13 97.05 -36.63 35.94
CA ASP A 13 95.73 -36.98 36.49
C ASP A 13 94.75 -35.81 36.46
N ARG A 14 95.22 -34.58 36.71
CA ARG A 14 94.40 -33.37 36.51
C ARG A 14 93.97 -33.19 35.06
N LEU A 15 94.87 -33.45 34.10
CA LEU A 15 94.57 -33.38 32.67
C LEU A 15 93.56 -34.46 32.25
N ARG A 16 93.68 -35.68 32.78
CA ARG A 16 92.70 -36.76 32.55
C ARG A 16 91.33 -36.40 33.10
N GLU A 17 91.26 -35.82 34.29
CA GLU A 17 90.00 -35.41 34.90
C GLU A 17 89.36 -34.23 34.17
N ALA A 18 90.16 -33.23 33.77
CA ALA A 18 89.71 -32.14 32.91
C ALA A 18 89.18 -32.66 31.56
N LEU A 19 89.84 -33.65 30.96
CA LEU A 19 89.39 -34.30 29.73
C LEU A 19 88.07 -35.06 29.93
N ARG A 20 87.91 -35.82 31.01
CA ARG A 20 86.65 -36.51 31.34
C ARG A 20 85.50 -35.52 31.54
N SER A 21 85.76 -34.43 32.28
CA SER A 21 84.80 -33.34 32.47
C SER A 21 84.41 -32.67 31.14
N ALA A 22 85.39 -32.39 30.27
CA ALA A 22 85.13 -31.80 28.96
C ALA A 22 84.31 -32.73 28.05
N ILE A 23 84.56 -34.04 28.07
CA ILE A 23 83.76 -35.05 27.34
C ILE A 23 82.33 -35.11 27.89
N ALA A 24 82.15 -35.08 29.22
CA ALA A 24 80.84 -35.06 29.84
C ALA A 24 80.05 -33.79 29.45
N GLN A 25 80.70 -32.62 29.47
CA GLN A 25 80.10 -31.35 29.03
C GLN A 25 79.77 -31.36 27.54
N ALA A 26 80.63 -31.92 26.69
CA ALA A 26 80.36 -32.05 25.25
C ALA A 26 79.13 -32.92 24.98
N ARG A 27 79.00 -34.07 25.65
CA ARG A 27 77.81 -34.93 25.55
C ARG A 27 76.55 -34.21 26.02
N GLN A 28 76.61 -33.52 27.16
CA GLN A 28 75.48 -32.74 27.67
C GLN A 28 75.05 -31.64 26.69
N MET A 29 76.00 -30.95 26.06
CA MET A 29 75.72 -29.92 25.04
C MET A 29 75.14 -30.53 23.76
N GLU A 30 75.59 -31.71 23.34
CA GLU A 30 75.03 -32.45 22.20
C GLU A 30 73.59 -32.91 22.46
N ASP A 31 73.30 -33.40 23.67
CA ASP A 31 71.95 -33.78 24.10
C ASP A 31 71.03 -32.54 24.13
N GLN A 32 71.51 -31.42 24.68
CA GLN A 32 70.79 -30.15 24.67
C GLN A 32 70.54 -29.64 23.26
N ARG A 33 71.53 -29.73 22.36
CA ARG A 33 71.38 -29.34 20.95
C ARG A 33 70.30 -30.17 20.27
N THR A 34 70.31 -31.48 20.48
CA THR A 34 69.32 -32.40 19.91
C THR A 34 67.92 -32.11 20.45
N ALA A 35 67.79 -31.86 21.76
CA ALA A 35 66.53 -31.49 22.38
C ALA A 35 65.99 -30.14 21.87
N LEU A 36 66.85 -29.13 21.71
CA LEU A 36 66.46 -27.83 21.14
C LEU A 36 66.08 -27.95 19.66
N GLN A 37 66.79 -28.77 18.89
CA GLN A 37 66.48 -28.98 17.49
C GLN A 37 65.12 -29.68 17.29
N ALA A 38 64.78 -30.63 18.18
CA ALA A 38 63.44 -31.21 18.22
C ALA A 38 62.36 -30.16 18.54
N LYS A 39 62.58 -29.31 19.54
CA LYS A 39 61.65 -28.22 19.88
C LYS A 39 61.45 -27.21 18.74
N ILE A 40 62.51 -26.87 18.01
CA ILE A 40 62.41 -25.99 16.83
C ILE A 40 61.57 -26.65 15.74
N ALA A 41 61.80 -27.93 15.46
CA ALA A 41 61.03 -28.67 14.46
C ALA A 41 59.54 -28.74 14.82
N ASP A 42 59.21 -28.94 16.10
CA ASP A 42 57.82 -28.95 16.57
C ASP A 42 57.19 -27.55 16.51
N ALA A 43 57.90 -26.50 16.95
CA ALA A 43 57.43 -25.13 16.84
C ALA A 43 57.21 -24.69 15.38
N ASP A 44 58.07 -25.12 14.45
CA ASP A 44 57.90 -24.83 13.02
C ASP A 44 56.67 -25.55 12.44
N ARG A 45 56.40 -26.79 12.87
CA ARG A 45 55.17 -27.52 12.51
C ARG A 45 53.92 -26.81 13.03
N GLU A 46 53.92 -26.41 14.30
CA GLU A 46 52.80 -25.66 14.90
C GLU A 46 52.57 -24.32 14.21
N LYS A 47 53.64 -23.58 13.91
CA LYS A 47 53.57 -22.31 13.18
C LYS A 47 53.00 -22.50 11.78
N ALA A 48 53.41 -23.55 11.06
CA ALA A 48 52.86 -23.87 9.75
C ALA A 48 51.36 -24.21 9.84
N ALA A 49 50.96 -25.00 10.83
CA ALA A 49 49.56 -25.37 11.06
C ALA A 49 48.69 -24.15 11.42
N LEU A 50 49.15 -23.29 12.34
CA LEU A 50 48.45 -22.07 12.72
C LEU A 50 48.34 -21.10 11.54
N LYS A 51 49.40 -20.97 10.72
CA LYS A 51 49.36 -20.14 9.51
C LYS A 51 48.31 -20.64 8.52
N ALA A 52 48.25 -21.95 8.29
CA ALA A 52 47.23 -22.55 7.43
C ALA A 52 45.80 -22.29 7.95
N GLN A 53 45.58 -22.42 9.27
CA GLN A 53 44.28 -22.12 9.89
C GLN A 53 43.90 -20.64 9.75
N VAL A 54 44.85 -19.72 9.97
CA VAL A 54 44.60 -18.28 9.80
C VAL A 54 44.26 -17.93 8.35
N ASP A 55 44.96 -18.53 7.38
CA ASP A 55 44.70 -18.29 5.96
C ASP A 55 43.33 -18.86 5.54
N ALA A 56 42.96 -20.04 6.05
CA ALA A 56 41.62 -20.62 5.86
C ALA A 56 40.52 -19.74 6.47
N ALA A 57 40.66 -19.34 7.73
CA ALA A 57 39.70 -18.48 8.41
C ALA A 57 39.54 -17.11 7.72
N LYS A 58 40.64 -16.54 7.19
CA LYS A 58 40.58 -15.30 6.39
C LYS A 58 39.83 -15.50 5.07
N ALA A 59 39.99 -16.65 4.41
CA ALA A 59 39.27 -16.97 3.19
C ALA A 59 37.77 -17.12 3.47
N GLU A 60 37.40 -17.84 4.53
CA GLU A 60 36.02 -17.98 4.97
C GLU A 60 35.38 -16.63 5.35
N ALA A 61 36.09 -15.80 6.11
CA ALA A 61 35.60 -14.47 6.50
C ALA A 61 35.33 -13.58 5.29
N LYS A 62 36.20 -13.61 4.26
CA LYS A 62 35.98 -12.86 3.01
C LYS A 62 34.78 -13.39 2.25
N GLN A 63 34.61 -14.71 2.18
CA GLN A 63 33.48 -15.34 1.51
C GLN A 63 32.16 -15.00 2.21
N LEU A 64 32.13 -15.10 3.54
CA LEU A 64 30.96 -14.76 4.34
C LEU A 64 30.61 -13.27 4.22
N GLN A 65 31.62 -12.38 4.23
CA GLN A 65 31.40 -10.95 4.02
C GLN A 65 30.80 -10.65 2.63
N LYS A 66 31.25 -11.35 1.58
CA LYS A 66 30.69 -11.22 0.24
C LYS A 66 29.24 -11.70 0.19
N GLN A 67 28.96 -12.89 0.70
CA GLN A 67 27.60 -13.44 0.76
C GLN A 67 26.65 -12.56 1.57
N HIS A 68 27.12 -12.00 2.69
CA HIS A 68 26.33 -11.07 3.49
C HIS A 68 26.01 -9.79 2.72
N ARG A 69 26.97 -9.22 1.98
CA ARG A 69 26.70 -8.03 1.15
C ARG A 69 25.67 -8.34 0.07
N GLU A 70 25.85 -9.44 -0.66
CA GLU A 70 24.91 -9.89 -1.69
C GLU A 70 23.51 -10.13 -1.12
N ALA A 71 23.40 -10.76 0.05
CA ALA A 71 22.12 -10.99 0.72
C ALA A 71 21.44 -9.69 1.18
N VAL A 72 22.21 -8.71 1.68
CA VAL A 72 21.69 -7.39 2.06
C VAL A 72 21.22 -6.62 0.83
N ASP A 73 21.98 -6.64 -0.25
CA ASP A 73 21.62 -5.96 -1.50
C ASP A 73 20.34 -6.56 -2.09
N GLU A 74 20.24 -7.88 -2.15
CA GLU A 74 19.05 -8.59 -2.63
C GLU A 74 17.83 -8.33 -1.72
N PHE A 75 18.03 -8.31 -0.40
CA PHE A 75 16.99 -7.96 0.55
C PHE A 75 16.47 -6.53 0.35
N ASN A 76 17.38 -5.56 0.18
CA ASN A 76 17.02 -4.17 -0.06
C ASN A 76 16.28 -3.99 -1.39
N GLN A 77 16.69 -4.69 -2.45
CA GLN A 77 15.99 -4.69 -3.74
C GLN A 77 14.56 -5.23 -3.60
N ARG A 78 14.40 -6.38 -2.95
CA ARG A 78 13.06 -6.95 -2.69
C ARG A 78 12.20 -6.02 -1.84
N LEU A 79 12.78 -5.35 -0.85
CA LEU A 79 12.05 -4.40 -0.02
C LEU A 79 11.53 -3.22 -0.84
N GLU A 80 12.37 -2.68 -1.73
CA GLU A 80 11.98 -1.58 -2.63
C GLU A 80 10.89 -2.02 -3.62
N GLU A 81 11.02 -3.18 -4.25
CA GLU A 81 9.97 -3.74 -5.13
C GLU A 81 8.64 -3.93 -4.39
N ARG A 82 8.69 -4.37 -3.13
CA ARG A 82 7.50 -4.53 -2.28
C ARG A 82 6.89 -3.18 -1.92
N ASN A 83 7.70 -2.17 -1.59
CA ASN A 83 7.22 -0.82 -1.33
C ASN A 83 6.54 -0.21 -2.54
N GLN A 84 7.15 -0.32 -3.72
CA GLN A 84 6.56 0.16 -4.98
C GLN A 84 5.25 -0.57 -5.30
N THR A 85 5.20 -1.88 -5.05
CA THR A 85 3.98 -2.66 -5.23
C THR A 85 2.90 -2.17 -4.28
N LEU A 86 3.18 -2.06 -2.98
CA LEU A 86 2.24 -1.57 -1.98
C LEU A 86 1.70 -0.18 -2.34
N GLU A 87 2.55 0.71 -2.83
CA GLU A 87 2.11 2.04 -3.24
C GLU A 87 1.17 1.99 -4.45
N LYS A 88 1.47 1.17 -5.46
CA LYS A 88 0.55 0.93 -6.59
C LYS A 88 -0.80 0.39 -6.12
N TRP A 89 -0.80 -0.55 -5.17
CA TRP A 89 -2.04 -1.08 -4.59
C TRP A 89 -2.83 0.00 -3.86
N LYS A 90 -2.19 0.85 -3.05
CA LYS A 90 -2.87 1.95 -2.37
C LYS A 90 -3.53 2.91 -3.36
N VAL A 91 -2.80 3.35 -4.38
CA VAL A 91 -3.33 4.24 -5.43
C VAL A 91 -4.53 3.59 -6.11
N ALA A 92 -4.42 2.32 -6.52
CA ALA A 92 -5.52 1.61 -7.15
C ALA A 92 -6.76 1.48 -6.23
N TYR A 93 -6.55 1.25 -4.93
CA TYR A 93 -7.63 1.21 -3.95
C TYR A 93 -8.29 2.59 -3.74
N GLU A 94 -7.51 3.67 -3.69
CA GLU A 94 -8.01 5.03 -3.56
C GLU A 94 -8.82 5.46 -4.80
N GLU A 95 -8.34 5.10 -5.99
CA GLU A 95 -9.07 5.29 -7.25
C GLU A 95 -10.38 4.51 -7.26
N ALA A 96 -10.35 3.23 -6.89
CA ALA A 96 -11.56 2.40 -6.81
C ALA A 96 -12.58 2.96 -5.80
N ALA A 97 -12.11 3.40 -4.63
CA ALA A 97 -12.96 4.04 -3.62
C ALA A 97 -13.57 5.36 -4.13
N THR A 98 -12.81 6.14 -4.87
CA THR A 98 -13.28 7.39 -5.48
C THR A 98 -14.34 7.12 -6.54
N VAL A 99 -14.10 6.16 -7.44
CA VAL A 99 -15.07 5.74 -8.45
C VAL A 99 -16.37 5.24 -7.80
N ALA A 100 -16.27 4.42 -6.75
CA ALA A 100 -17.44 3.93 -6.01
C ALA A 100 -18.27 5.09 -5.43
N ARG A 101 -17.64 6.03 -4.71
CA ARG A 101 -18.30 7.22 -4.15
C ARG A 101 -18.97 8.07 -5.22
N THR A 102 -18.29 8.30 -6.35
CA THR A 102 -18.86 9.06 -7.48
C THR A 102 -20.08 8.34 -8.06
N LYS A 103 -20.00 7.02 -8.24
CA LYS A 103 -21.12 6.23 -8.77
C LYS A 103 -22.31 6.20 -7.81
N ASP A 104 -22.08 6.14 -6.51
CA ASP A 104 -23.15 6.22 -5.51
C ASP A 104 -23.82 7.60 -5.50
N ALA A 105 -23.03 8.68 -5.61
CA ALA A 105 -23.56 10.04 -5.72
C ALA A 105 -24.38 10.24 -7.01
N GLU A 106 -23.89 9.73 -8.15
CA GLU A 106 -24.62 9.74 -9.43
C GLU A 106 -25.93 8.95 -9.33
N ARG A 107 -25.90 7.76 -8.71
CA ARG A 107 -27.11 6.94 -8.48
C ARG A 107 -28.14 7.68 -7.64
N ALA A 108 -27.72 8.26 -6.50
CA ALA A 108 -28.62 9.03 -5.64
C ALA A 108 -29.25 10.23 -6.38
N LYS A 109 -28.46 10.92 -7.22
CA LYS A 109 -28.97 12.01 -8.07
C LYS A 109 -30.00 11.50 -9.07
N PHE A 110 -29.70 10.43 -9.81
CA PHE A 110 -30.64 9.87 -10.78
C PHE A 110 -31.91 9.32 -10.13
N GLU A 111 -31.82 8.71 -8.95
CA GLU A 111 -32.98 8.26 -8.19
C GLU A 111 -33.87 9.43 -7.77
N SER A 112 -33.28 10.55 -7.31
CA SER A 112 -34.02 11.77 -6.98
C SER A 112 -34.69 12.38 -8.21
N GLU A 113 -33.98 12.49 -9.34
CA GLU A 113 -34.53 13.02 -10.59
C GLU A 113 -35.66 12.13 -11.11
N ALA A 114 -35.47 10.80 -11.09
CA ALA A 114 -36.50 9.84 -11.49
C ALA A 114 -37.75 9.94 -10.61
N ALA A 115 -37.58 10.12 -9.30
CA ALA A 115 -38.69 10.34 -8.37
C ALA A 115 -39.44 11.64 -8.69
N ALA A 116 -38.73 12.74 -8.94
CA ALA A 116 -39.32 14.02 -9.32
C ALA A 116 -40.08 13.94 -10.65
N PHE A 117 -39.48 13.33 -11.69
CA PHE A 117 -40.14 13.12 -12.98
C PHE A 117 -41.38 12.24 -12.86
N LYS A 118 -41.33 11.18 -12.04
CA LYS A 118 -42.48 10.31 -11.79
C LYS A 118 -43.61 11.07 -11.09
N ALA A 119 -43.29 11.92 -10.11
CA ALA A 119 -44.27 12.76 -9.43
C ALA A 119 -44.90 13.80 -10.37
N SER A 120 -44.08 14.51 -11.16
CA SER A 120 -44.52 15.48 -12.16
C SER A 120 -45.43 14.82 -13.21
N THR A 121 -45.02 13.66 -13.74
CA THR A 121 -45.83 12.91 -14.71
C THR A 121 -47.19 12.52 -14.15
N LYS A 122 -47.25 12.01 -12.91
CA LYS A 122 -48.52 11.69 -12.25
C LYS A 122 -49.41 12.93 -12.07
N SER A 123 -48.82 14.06 -11.69
CA SER A 123 -49.55 15.34 -11.54
C SER A 123 -50.12 15.80 -12.89
N CYS A 124 -49.31 15.79 -13.95
CA CYS A 124 -49.75 16.12 -15.31
C CYS A 124 -50.87 15.21 -15.79
N GLN A 125 -50.77 13.90 -15.55
CA GLN A 125 -51.83 12.94 -15.89
C GLN A 125 -53.13 13.27 -15.15
N ALA A 126 -53.07 13.55 -13.84
CA ALA A 126 -54.24 13.92 -13.05
C ALA A 126 -54.87 15.23 -13.54
N LYS A 127 -54.05 16.27 -13.78
CA LYS A 127 -54.50 17.56 -14.33
C LYS A 127 -55.12 17.42 -15.72
N ASN A 128 -54.55 16.58 -16.59
CA ASN A 128 -55.12 16.31 -17.92
C ASN A 128 -56.51 15.67 -17.81
N VAL A 129 -56.71 14.72 -16.90
CA VAL A 129 -58.03 14.14 -16.64
C VAL A 129 -59.02 15.22 -16.17
N GLN A 130 -58.61 16.08 -15.24
CA GLN A 130 -59.44 17.19 -14.76
C GLN A 130 -59.75 18.20 -15.86
N LEU A 131 -58.77 18.54 -16.71
CA LEU A 131 -58.95 19.45 -17.83
C LEU A 131 -60.00 18.93 -18.83
N VAL A 132 -59.98 17.62 -19.12
CA VAL A 132 -61.00 16.97 -19.96
C VAL A 132 -62.38 17.04 -19.31
N ASN A 133 -62.48 16.83 -17.99
CA ASN A 133 -63.75 16.94 -17.27
C ASN A 133 -64.29 18.38 -17.27
N VAL A 134 -63.46 19.37 -16.94
CA VAL A 134 -63.80 20.79 -17.01
C VAL A 134 -64.26 21.17 -18.42
N GLY A 135 -63.55 20.72 -19.46
CA GLY A 135 -63.92 20.94 -20.85
C GLY A 135 -65.30 20.37 -21.20
N ARG A 136 -65.61 19.16 -20.72
CA ARG A 136 -66.95 18.55 -20.88
C ARG A 136 -68.02 19.36 -20.16
N ASP A 137 -67.75 19.85 -18.95
CA ASP A 137 -68.70 20.66 -18.18
C ASP A 137 -69.00 21.99 -18.87
N ILE A 138 -67.99 22.68 -19.39
CA ILE A 138 -68.15 23.92 -20.17
C ILE A 138 -69.01 23.67 -21.41
N LEU A 139 -68.71 22.60 -22.17
CA LEU A 139 -69.49 22.23 -23.37
C LEU A 139 -70.96 21.90 -23.02
N ASN A 140 -71.18 21.15 -21.94
CA ASN A 140 -72.53 20.81 -21.47
C ASN A 140 -73.32 22.06 -21.07
N ARG A 141 -72.72 22.99 -20.32
CA ARG A 141 -73.35 24.26 -19.93
C ARG A 141 -73.64 25.15 -21.14
N TYR A 142 -72.72 25.21 -22.11
CA TYR A 142 -72.95 25.94 -23.37
C TYR A 142 -74.12 25.36 -24.18
N ARG A 143 -74.22 24.02 -24.23
CA ARG A 143 -75.36 23.32 -24.86
C ARG A 143 -76.67 23.58 -24.12
N SER A 144 -76.68 23.71 -22.79
CA SER A 144 -77.90 24.06 -22.05
C SER A 144 -78.34 25.51 -22.27
N LEU A 145 -77.39 26.47 -22.37
CA LEU A 145 -77.70 27.88 -22.65
C LEU A 145 -78.35 28.06 -24.03
N THR A 146 -77.84 27.35 -25.05
CA THR A 146 -78.39 27.40 -26.42
C THR A 146 -79.79 26.79 -26.54
N LEU A 147 -80.18 25.89 -25.64
CA LEU A 147 -81.51 25.27 -25.62
C LEU A 147 -82.58 26.12 -24.91
N GLY A 148 -82.19 27.18 -24.17
CA GLY A 148 -83.12 27.99 -23.36
C GLY A 148 -83.09 29.52 -23.59
N ASP A 149 -81.96 30.12 -23.99
CA ASP A 149 -81.69 31.53 -23.65
C ASP A 149 -81.47 32.53 -24.81
N ALA A 150 -81.90 32.23 -26.04
CA ALA A 150 -81.85 33.24 -27.11
C ALA A 150 -82.70 34.50 -26.78
N ALA A 151 -83.73 34.37 -25.93
CA ALA A 151 -84.60 35.47 -25.51
C ALA A 151 -84.03 36.29 -24.32
N VAL A 152 -83.34 35.66 -23.37
CA VAL A 152 -82.89 36.28 -22.09
C VAL A 152 -81.57 37.06 -22.25
N ALA A 153 -80.69 36.63 -23.17
CA ALA A 153 -79.41 37.30 -23.41
C ALA A 153 -79.54 38.68 -24.10
N SER A 154 -80.71 38.98 -24.68
CA SER A 154 -80.95 40.17 -25.50
C SER A 154 -81.70 41.29 -24.77
N GLU A 155 -81.99 41.15 -23.46
CA GLU A 155 -82.77 42.15 -22.71
C GLU A 155 -81.99 43.45 -22.45
N PRO A 156 -82.43 44.61 -22.98
CA PRO A 156 -81.68 45.88 -22.86
C PRO A 156 -81.79 46.54 -21.48
N LEU A 157 -82.75 46.13 -20.64
CA LEU A 157 -83.19 46.91 -19.46
C LEU A 157 -82.50 46.52 -18.14
N THR A 158 -82.10 45.26 -17.93
CA THR A 158 -81.57 44.78 -16.63
C THR A 158 -80.09 44.40 -16.67
N GLY A 159 -79.52 44.12 -17.85
CA GLY A 159 -78.10 43.74 -18.01
C GLY A 159 -77.68 42.39 -17.39
N LEU A 160 -78.62 41.68 -16.75
CA LEU A 160 -78.35 40.44 -16.00
C LEU A 160 -77.85 39.30 -16.90
N GLY A 161 -78.41 39.15 -18.11
CA GLY A 161 -77.96 38.14 -19.08
C GLY A 161 -76.51 38.33 -19.53
N ARG A 162 -76.06 39.58 -19.70
CA ARG A 162 -74.66 39.90 -20.04
C ARG A 162 -73.70 39.53 -18.92
N VAL A 163 -74.06 39.83 -17.67
CA VAL A 163 -73.25 39.49 -16.48
C VAL A 163 -73.20 37.97 -16.29
N GLY A 164 -74.30 37.26 -16.50
CA GLY A 164 -74.33 35.80 -16.48
C GLY A 164 -73.40 35.16 -17.52
N ALA A 165 -73.40 35.67 -18.75
CA ALA A 165 -72.49 35.20 -19.81
C ALA A 165 -71.02 35.49 -19.48
N GLN A 166 -70.71 36.67 -18.93
CA GLN A 166 -69.35 37.02 -18.47
C GLN A 166 -68.89 36.11 -17.33
N ASN A 167 -69.74 35.88 -16.33
CA ASN A 167 -69.45 34.99 -15.21
C ASN A 167 -69.21 33.55 -15.69
N PHE A 168 -69.99 33.06 -16.66
CA PHE A 168 -69.78 31.73 -17.25
C PHE A 168 -68.42 31.61 -17.94
N VAL A 169 -68.05 32.59 -18.77
CA VAL A 169 -66.74 32.61 -19.45
C VAL A 169 -65.60 32.70 -18.44
N GLN A 170 -65.74 33.55 -17.43
CA GLN A 170 -64.72 33.76 -16.41
C GLN A 170 -64.51 32.51 -15.54
N GLU A 171 -65.60 31.90 -15.04
CA GLU A 171 -65.54 30.66 -14.26
C GLU A 171 -64.95 29.50 -15.09
N GLY A 172 -65.22 29.45 -16.39
CA GLY A 172 -64.62 28.48 -17.31
C GLY A 172 -63.12 28.69 -17.49
N ILE A 173 -62.69 29.94 -17.68
CA ILE A 173 -61.27 30.30 -17.80
C ILE A 173 -60.52 29.96 -16.51
N ASP A 174 -61.07 30.32 -15.35
CA ASP A 174 -60.44 30.07 -14.05
C ASP A 174 -60.23 28.56 -13.82
N LYS A 175 -61.25 27.73 -14.10
CA LYS A 175 -61.14 26.27 -13.97
C LYS A 175 -60.11 25.65 -14.92
N LEU A 176 -59.96 26.20 -16.13
CA LEU A 176 -58.94 25.73 -17.08
C LEU A 176 -57.53 26.15 -16.63
N LEU A 177 -57.38 27.37 -16.10
CA LEU A 177 -56.11 27.88 -15.58
C LEU A 177 -55.64 27.09 -14.35
N ASP A 178 -56.55 26.69 -13.47
CA ASP A 178 -56.25 25.84 -12.30
C ASP A 178 -55.63 24.48 -12.68
N GLN A 179 -55.98 23.95 -13.86
CA GLN A 179 -55.45 22.68 -14.36
C GLN A 179 -54.18 22.84 -15.20
N LYS A 180 -53.66 24.06 -15.37
CA LYS A 180 -52.42 24.29 -16.10
C LYS A 180 -51.26 23.54 -15.41
N ALA A 181 -50.54 22.71 -16.17
CA ALA A 181 -49.33 22.08 -15.68
C ALA A 181 -48.25 23.16 -15.46
N THR A 182 -47.55 23.06 -14.34
CA THR A 182 -46.43 23.93 -13.98
C THR A 182 -45.16 23.07 -14.10
N PRO A 183 -44.09 23.56 -14.75
CA PRO A 183 -42.85 22.80 -14.91
C PRO A 183 -42.20 22.44 -13.57
#